data_AF-A0A932QT10-F1
#
_entry.id   AF-A0A932QT10-F1
#
_cell.length_a   1.000
_cell.length_b   1.000
_cell.length_c   1.000
_cell.angle_alpha   90.00
_cell.angle_beta   90.00
_cell.angle_gamma   90.00
#
_symmetry.space_group_name_H-M   'P 1'
#
loop_
_entity.id
_entity.type
_entity.pdbx_description
1 polymer ?
#
loop_
_entity_poly.entity_id
_entity_poly.type
_entity_poly.pdbx_seq_one_letter_code
_entity_poly.pdbx_strand_id
1 'polypeptide(L)' 'MTSRRRDMGSDLDLVLSGELEIDKFCATRNVSPRTAFVWCLERARSEEQREKIKKLMKEYFDKGVGLL' A
#
# COMPACT_ATOMS: atom_id res chain seq x y z
N MET A 1 18.70 -16.22 9.95
CA MET A 1 17.30 -15.74 10.06
C MET A 1 17.31 -14.22 10.03
N THR A 2 17.49 -13.66 8.85
CA THR A 2 17.53 -12.22 8.60
C THR A 2 16.56 -11.95 7.45
N SER A 3 15.97 -10.76 7.42
CA SER A 3 15.05 -10.31 6.35
C SER A 3 13.58 -10.71 6.51
N ARG A 4 12.92 -10.17 7.54
CA ARG A 4 11.48 -9.83 7.40
C ARG A 4 11.26 -8.33 7.23
N ARG A 5 12.18 -7.50 7.72
CA ARG A 5 12.10 -6.02 7.65
C ARG A 5 12.70 -5.41 6.38
N ARG A 6 13.63 -6.11 5.70
CA ARG A 6 14.32 -5.56 4.52
C ARG A 6 13.43 -5.51 3.27
N ASP A 7 12.41 -6.37 3.23
CA ASP A 7 11.56 -6.58 2.05
C ASP A 7 10.29 -5.70 2.04
N MET A 8 9.96 -5.03 3.16
CA MET A 8 8.79 -4.13 3.21
C MET A 8 8.95 -2.91 2.30
N GLY A 9 10.16 -2.36 2.19
CA GLY A 9 10.42 -1.22 1.31
C GLY A 9 10.23 -1.58 -0.17
N SER A 10 10.76 -2.74 -0.58
CA SER A 10 10.65 -3.24 -1.94
C SER A 10 9.19 -3.55 -2.31
N ASP A 11 8.44 -4.18 -1.41
CA ASP A 11 7.02 -4.47 -1.65
C ASP A 11 6.20 -3.19 -1.82
N LEU A 12 6.46 -2.16 -1.01
CA LEU A 12 5.80 -0.85 -1.15
C LEU A 12 6.17 -0.18 -2.47
N ASP A 13 7.41 -0.33 -2.93
CA ASP A 13 7.84 0.18 -4.24
C ASP A 13 7.10 -0.55 -5.38
N LEU A 14 6.85 -1.85 -5.25
CA LEU A 14 6.01 -2.62 -6.19
C LEU A 14 4.53 -2.19 -6.16
N VAL A 15 4.00 -1.82 -4.98
CA VAL A 15 2.63 -1.26 -4.88
C VAL A 15 2.56 0.10 -5.57
N LEU A 16 3.59 0.94 -5.40
CA LEU A 16 3.67 2.25 -6.05
C LEU A 16 3.79 2.12 -7.58
N SER A 17 4.61 1.20 -8.08
CA SER A 17 4.71 0.89 -9.51
C SER A 17 3.41 0.28 -10.06
N GLY A 18 2.63 -0.39 -9.19
CA GLY A 18 1.40 -1.09 -9.56
C GLY A 18 1.62 -2.56 -9.95
N GLU A 19 2.84 -3.07 -9.76
CA GLU A 19 3.17 -4.50 -9.94
C GLU A 19 2.61 -5.37 -8.81
N LEU A 20 2.37 -4.78 -7.63
CA LEU A 20 1.77 -5.45 -6.48
C LEU A 20 0.46 -4.76 -6.08
N GLU A 21 -0.63 -5.52 -6.00
CA GLU A 21 -1.89 -5.00 -5.47
C GLU A 21 -1.79 -4.80 -3.96
N ILE A 22 -2.32 -3.67 -3.47
CA ILE A 22 -2.25 -3.34 -2.05
C ILE A 22 -2.95 -4.37 -1.15
N ASP A 23 -4.01 -5.01 -1.63
CA ASP A 23 -4.70 -6.09 -0.90
C ASP A 23 -3.81 -7.31 -0.70
N LYS A 24 -3.05 -7.69 -1.72
CA LYS A 24 -2.08 -8.79 -1.63
C LYS A 24 -0.94 -8.44 -0.68
N PHE A 25 -0.49 -7.19 -0.70
CA PHE A 25 0.49 -6.70 0.26
C PHE A 25 -0.04 -6.78 1.70
N CYS A 26 -1.26 -6.29 1.93
CA CYS A 26 -1.92 -6.32 3.24
C CYS A 26 -2.07 -7.75 3.77
N ALA A 27 -2.53 -8.69 2.93
CA ALA A 27 -2.68 -10.09 3.29
C ALA A 27 -1.33 -10.77 3.58
N THR A 28 -0.31 -10.52 2.76
CA THR A 28 1.02 -11.13 2.91
C THR A 28 1.75 -10.63 4.15
N ARG A 29 1.61 -9.33 4.46
CA ARG A 29 2.29 -8.69 5.60
C ARG A 29 1.44 -8.64 6.87
N ASN A 30 0.18 -9.09 6.81
CA ASN A 30 -0.80 -8.99 7.89
C ASN A 30 -0.91 -7.55 8.44
N VAL A 31 -1.05 -6.59 7.52
CA VAL A 31 -1.13 -5.15 7.82
C VAL A 31 -2.48 -4.62 7.36
N SER A 32 -3.07 -3.71 8.14
CA SER A 32 -4.34 -3.09 7.76
C SER A 32 -4.19 -2.27 6.47
N PRO A 33 -5.21 -2.23 5.58
CA PRO A 33 -5.18 -1.39 4.38
C PRO A 33 -4.84 0.06 4.69
N ARG A 34 -5.43 0.63 5.75
CA ARG A 34 -5.15 2.00 6.21
C ARG A 34 -3.66 2.22 6.49
N THR A 35 -3.02 1.31 7.21
CA THR A 35 -1.58 1.39 7.50
C THR A 35 -0.75 1.26 6.22
N ALA A 36 -1.10 0.32 5.33
CA ALA A 36 -0.40 0.13 4.07
C ALA A 36 -0.46 1.39 3.17
N PHE A 37 -1.63 2.03 3.08
CA PHE A 37 -1.80 3.28 2.34
C PHE A 37 -0.93 4.40 2.92
N VAL A 38 -0.86 4.54 4.26
CA VAL A 38 0.02 5.53 4.91
C VAL A 38 1.47 5.29 4.55
N TRP A 39 1.95 4.03 4.64
CA TRP A 39 3.33 3.72 4.27
C TRP A 39 3.64 3.96 2.80
N CYS A 40 2.69 3.67 1.90
CA CYS A 40 2.83 4.01 0.49
C CYS A 40 2.94 5.53 0.27
N LEU A 41 2.15 6.33 1.00
CA LEU A 41 2.20 7.80 0.92
C LEU A 41 3.51 8.37 1.48
N GLU A 42 4.01 7.84 2.58
CA GLU A 42 5.30 8.24 3.16
C GLU A 42 6.47 7.91 2.23
N ARG A 43 6.36 6.81 1.48
CA ARG A 43 7.40 6.36 0.56
C ARG A 43 7.33 6.97 -0.84
N ALA A 44 6.17 7.45 -1.25
CA ALA A 44 5.96 8.10 -2.53
C ALA A 44 6.87 9.34 -2.69
N ARG A 45 7.70 9.32 -3.73
CA ARG A 45 8.73 10.33 -4.00
C ARG A 45 8.23 11.44 -4.93
N SER A 46 7.21 11.16 -5.74
CA SER A 46 6.58 12.14 -6.63
C SER A 46 5.15 12.45 -6.20
N GLU A 47 4.67 13.61 -6.63
CA GLU A 47 3.30 14.04 -6.40
C GLU A 47 2.30 13.13 -7.14
N GLU A 48 2.62 12.70 -8.36
CA GLU A 48 1.84 11.71 -9.12
C GLU A 48 1.64 10.40 -8.37
N GLN A 49 2.70 9.87 -7.74
CA GLN A 49 2.59 8.67 -6.92
C GLN A 49 1.66 8.88 -5.72
N ARG A 50 1.73 10.05 -5.08
CA ARG A 50 0.86 10.39 -3.96
C ARG A 50 -0.60 10.50 -4.40
N GLU A 51 -0.87 11.13 -5.54
CA GLU A 51 -2.23 11.24 -6.09
C GLU A 51 -2.79 9.87 -6.47
N LYS A 52 -1.99 9.00 -7.10
CA LYS A 52 -2.38 7.61 -7.42
C LYS A 52 -2.79 6.84 -6.15
N ILE A 53 -1.98 6.90 -5.09
CA ILE A 53 -2.27 6.21 -3.82
C ILE A 53 -3.49 6.82 -3.12
N LYS A 54 -3.66 8.16 -3.11
CA LYS A 54 -4.85 8.82 -2.57
C LYS A 54 -6.12 8.37 -3.31
N LYS A 55 -6.06 8.28 -4.64
CA LYS A 55 -7.19 7.81 -5.46
C LYS A 55 -7.54 6.35 -5.14
N LEU A 56 -6.54 5.47 -5.10
CA LEU A 56 -6.72 4.07 -4.72
C LEU A 56 -7.30 3.92 -3.31
N MET A 57 -6.81 4.69 -2.35
CA MET A 57 -7.33 4.72 -0.99
C MET A 57 -8.80 5.13 -0.98
N LYS A 58 -9.16 6.20 -1.70
CA LYS A 58 -10.55 6.65 -1.81
C LYS A 58 -11.44 5.58 -2.44
N GLU A 59 -11.04 5.02 -3.58
CA GLU A 59 -11.81 3.96 -4.26
C GLU A 59 -11.98 2.72 -3.39
N TYR A 60 -10.97 2.39 -2.57
CA TYR A 60 -11.03 1.26 -1.64
C TYR A 60 -12.07 1.46 -0.54
N PHE A 61 -12.09 2.64 0.08
CA PHE A 61 -13.05 2.97 1.14
C PHE A 61 -14.45 3.26 0.60
N ASP A 62 -14.58 3.87 -0.58
CA ASP A 62 -15.86 4.12 -1.24
C ASP A 62 -16.57 2.81 -1.63
N LYS A 63 -15.81 1.74 -1.93
CA LYS A 63 -16.35 0.40 -2.19
C LYS A 63 -16.89 -0.32 -0.94
N GLY A 64 -16.79 0.29 0.25
CA GLY A 64 -17.31 -0.28 1.50
C GLY A 64 -16.54 -1.50 2.02
N VAL A 65 -15.37 -1.82 1.44
CA VAL A 65 -14.54 -2.99 1.81
C VAL A 65 -13.93 -2.86 3.22
N GLY A 66 -14.11 -1.71 3.90
CA GLY A 66 -13.70 -1.47 5.29
C GLY A 66 -14.84 -1.27 6.29
N LEU A 67 -16.09 -1.61 5.95
CA LEU A 67 -17.29 -1.39 6.79
C LEU A 67 -17.92 -2.66 7.38
N LEU A 68 -17.21 -3.79 7.41
CA LEU A 68 -17.63 -5.00 8.11
C LEU A 68 -16.61 -5.42 9.16
#